data_AF-A0A519ZHR7-F1
#
_entry.id   AF-A0A519ZHR7-F1
#
_cell.length_a   1.000
_cell.length_b   1.000
_cell.length_c   1.000
_cell.angle_alpha   90.00
_cell.angle_beta   90.00
_cell.angle_gamma   90.00
#
_symmetry.space_group_name_H-M   'P 1'
#
loop_
_entity.id
_entity.type
_entity.pdbx_description
1 polymer ?
#
loop_
_entity_poly.entity_id
_entity_poly.type
_entity_poly.pdbx_seq_one_letter_code
_entity_poly.pdbx_strand_id
1 'polypeptide(L)'
;MHSRLPLAGAAAATLLQLAACQTSKPTTATSAATSQPLGTPVASGPAIETLGTYPVSAREFGYVYKKNNGTAADYGTRASVTDYLTLYTNFRLKVLDAEKHGLDTTQAFRRELDGYKQQLALPYLTEKGVTDQLVREAYDRMGQEVNASHILVRVAPDATPADTLAAYQKVVALRQRVTGGEDFSSVASVTSEDPSAKENGGKLGYFTAMQMVYPFETAAYRTPVGQVSQPIRTRFGYHIIKVNDRRAAQGEIKVAHLMVRVTPQAPRTDSAAAHKKIDELYARLRKGENWNKLVAQFSEDAGSAPNGGELPPFGTGRMIPSFEEVAFKLQKPGDISAPVQT
;
A
#
# COMPACT_ATOMS: atom_id res chain seq x y z
N MET A 1 -25.16 -55.43 -14.47
CA MET A 1 -25.47 -56.76 -13.91
C MET A 1 -24.17 -57.53 -13.76
N HIS A 2 -23.90 -58.00 -12.53
CA HIS A 2 -22.81 -58.88 -12.07
C HIS A 2 -21.37 -58.40 -12.26
N SER A 3 -20.40 -58.59 -11.37
CA SER A 3 -20.23 -58.89 -9.93
C SER A 3 -18.74 -59.19 -9.82
N ARG A 4 -17.95 -58.53 -8.96
CA ARG A 4 -16.72 -59.14 -8.39
C ARG A 4 -16.48 -58.67 -6.95
N LEU A 5 -16.25 -59.71 -6.15
CA LEU A 5 -16.06 -59.90 -4.70
C LEU A 5 -14.70 -59.35 -4.16
N PRO A 6 -14.36 -59.51 -2.86
CA PRO A 6 -13.92 -58.47 -1.94
C PRO A 6 -12.44 -58.62 -1.52
N LEU A 7 -11.95 -57.74 -0.65
CA LEU A 7 -10.87 -58.09 0.27
C LEU A 7 -10.97 -57.33 1.60
N ALA A 8 -10.85 -58.10 2.66
CA ALA A 8 -10.83 -57.71 4.06
C ALA A 8 -9.48 -57.11 4.46
N GLY A 9 -9.45 -56.37 5.59
CA GLY A 9 -8.21 -56.01 6.25
C GLY A 9 -8.42 -55.07 7.44
N ALA A 10 -8.41 -55.64 8.64
CA ALA A 10 -8.49 -54.96 9.93
C ALA A 10 -7.20 -54.22 10.29
N ALA A 11 -7.31 -53.15 11.09
CA ALA A 11 -6.35 -52.64 12.11
C ALA A 11 -6.67 -51.16 12.40
N ALA A 12 -6.48 -50.56 13.56
CA ALA A 12 -6.27 -50.99 14.93
C ALA A 12 -6.43 -49.68 15.75
N ALA A 13 -7.16 -49.74 16.85
CA ALA A 13 -7.24 -48.63 17.81
C ALA A 13 -5.93 -48.55 18.59
N THR A 14 -5.31 -47.37 18.72
CA THR A 14 -4.35 -47.10 19.80
C THR A 14 -4.44 -45.65 20.26
N LEU A 15 -4.86 -45.48 21.52
CA LEU A 15 -4.72 -44.26 22.32
C LEU A 15 -3.23 -43.95 22.53
N LEU A 16 -2.86 -42.68 22.46
CA LEU A 16 -1.64 -42.20 23.11
C LEU A 16 -1.95 -40.91 23.88
N GLN A 17 -2.06 -41.04 25.20
CA GLN A 17 -1.93 -39.93 26.14
C GLN A 17 -0.45 -39.62 26.32
N LEU A 18 -0.10 -38.34 26.37
CA LEU A 18 1.14 -37.87 26.99
C LEU A 18 0.86 -36.59 27.76
N ALA A 19 1.15 -36.68 29.05
CA ALA A 19 1.00 -35.68 30.09
C ALA A 19 2.05 -34.56 29.97
N ALA A 20 1.69 -33.37 30.44
CA ALA A 20 2.65 -32.34 30.79
C ALA A 20 2.47 -31.93 32.27
N CYS A 21 3.55 -32.10 33.03
CA CYS A 21 3.69 -31.68 34.43
C CYS A 21 3.62 -30.16 34.58
N GLN A 22 2.98 -29.76 35.68
CA GLN A 22 2.88 -28.42 36.20
C GLN A 22 4.17 -28.00 36.90
N THR A 23 4.61 -26.76 36.67
CA THR A 23 5.38 -25.98 37.65
C THR A 23 4.80 -24.58 37.74
N SER A 24 4.72 -24.08 38.97
CA SER A 24 3.78 -23.04 39.42
C SER A 24 4.48 -21.72 39.79
N LYS A 25 3.75 -20.61 39.53
CA LYS A 25 3.71 -19.26 40.19
C LYS A 25 4.14 -18.07 39.30
N PRO A 26 3.66 -16.83 39.56
CA PRO A 26 2.52 -16.38 40.35
C PRO A 26 1.46 -15.61 39.53
N THR A 27 0.24 -15.65 40.03
CA THR A 27 -1.00 -15.09 39.47
C THR A 27 -1.01 -13.56 39.51
N THR A 28 -0.91 -12.91 38.36
CA THR A 28 -1.54 -11.59 38.13
C THR A 28 -2.90 -11.86 37.50
N ALA A 29 -3.96 -11.44 38.19
CA ALA A 29 -5.34 -11.64 37.77
C ALA A 29 -5.64 -10.84 36.49
N THR A 30 -5.42 -11.47 35.34
CA THR A 30 -6.00 -11.02 34.06
C THR A 30 -7.43 -11.53 34.02
N SER A 31 -8.40 -10.64 34.16
CA SER A 31 -9.82 -10.96 33.98
C SER A 31 -10.00 -11.56 32.60
N ALA A 32 -10.41 -12.82 32.53
CA ALA A 32 -10.87 -13.44 31.30
C ALA A 32 -12.03 -12.60 30.76
N ALA A 33 -11.78 -11.89 29.66
CA ALA A 33 -12.81 -11.27 28.86
C ALA A 33 -13.69 -12.40 28.32
N THR A 34 -14.71 -12.73 29.10
CA THR A 34 -15.79 -13.62 28.69
C THR A 34 -16.39 -12.95 27.47
N SER A 35 -16.40 -13.65 26.34
CA SER A 35 -17.07 -13.22 25.12
C SER A 35 -18.55 -13.01 25.44
N GLN A 36 -18.89 -11.79 25.83
CA GLN A 36 -20.26 -11.34 25.99
C GLN A 36 -20.90 -11.43 24.60
N PRO A 37 -22.09 -12.03 24.47
CA PRO A 37 -22.81 -12.00 23.21
C PRO A 37 -23.04 -10.53 22.83
N LEU A 38 -22.67 -10.19 21.60
CA LEU A 38 -22.92 -8.88 21.01
C LEU A 38 -24.41 -8.55 21.11
N GLY A 39 -24.71 -7.59 21.99
CA GLY A 39 -25.98 -6.87 22.05
C GLY A 39 -27.11 -7.62 22.76
N THR A 40 -27.26 -7.39 24.06
CA THR A 40 -28.62 -7.24 24.60
C THR A 40 -29.34 -6.18 23.77
N PRO A 41 -30.59 -6.41 23.34
CA PRO A 41 -31.37 -5.40 22.63
C PRO A 41 -31.41 -4.13 23.47
N VAL A 42 -31.49 -2.97 22.84
CA VAL A 42 -31.67 -1.68 23.52
C VAL A 42 -33.08 -1.65 24.14
N ALA A 43 -33.28 -2.43 25.20
CA ALA A 43 -34.52 -2.60 25.96
C ALA A 43 -34.58 -1.54 27.07
N SER A 44 -34.62 -0.26 26.70
CA SER A 44 -34.82 0.84 27.66
C SER A 44 -35.90 1.79 27.18
N GLY A 45 -37.13 1.26 27.06
CA GLY A 45 -38.34 2.01 26.82
C GLY A 45 -39.57 1.13 27.10
N PRO A 46 -40.75 1.71 27.38
CA PRO A 46 -41.97 0.93 27.59
C PRO A 46 -42.31 0.11 26.34
N ALA A 47 -42.86 -1.08 26.53
CA ALA A 47 -43.36 -1.88 25.42
C ALA A 47 -44.65 -1.26 24.86
N ILE A 48 -44.77 -1.14 23.54
CA ILE A 48 -45.98 -0.66 22.87
C ILE A 48 -46.90 -1.82 22.47
N GLU A 49 -46.32 -3.00 22.26
CA GLU A 49 -47.04 -4.25 22.02
C GLU A 49 -46.12 -5.44 22.38
N THR A 50 -46.69 -6.65 22.43
CA THR A 50 -45.93 -7.90 22.65
C THR A 50 -46.30 -8.92 21.58
N LEU A 51 -45.29 -9.40 20.85
CA LEU A 51 -45.43 -10.35 19.76
C LEU A 51 -44.90 -11.72 20.24
N GLY A 52 -45.80 -12.57 20.74
CA GLY A 52 -45.42 -13.81 21.41
C GLY A 52 -44.68 -13.53 22.72
N THR A 53 -43.41 -13.90 22.79
CA THR A 53 -42.52 -13.59 23.93
C THR A 53 -41.68 -12.34 23.71
N TYR A 54 -41.79 -11.68 22.55
CA TYR A 54 -40.96 -10.54 22.16
C TYR A 54 -41.68 -9.20 22.45
N PRO A 55 -41.24 -8.41 23.44
CA PRO A 55 -41.77 -7.08 23.66
C PRO A 55 -41.24 -6.09 22.61
N VAL A 56 -42.13 -5.36 21.94
CA VAL A 56 -41.74 -4.29 21.02
C VAL A 56 -41.54 -3.00 21.79
N SER A 57 -40.31 -2.52 21.87
CA SER A 57 -39.96 -1.29 22.57
C SER A 57 -40.44 -0.04 21.83
N ALA A 58 -41.05 0.91 22.55
CA ALA A 58 -41.41 2.22 22.02
C ALA A 58 -40.22 2.95 21.38
N ARG A 59 -39.03 2.79 21.97
CA ARG A 59 -37.79 3.44 21.51
C ARG A 59 -37.32 2.85 20.18
N GLU A 60 -37.35 1.54 20.06
CA GLU A 60 -36.97 0.84 18.84
C GLU A 60 -37.95 1.16 17.71
N PHE A 61 -39.24 1.01 17.96
CA PHE A 61 -40.27 1.36 17.00
C PHE A 61 -40.14 2.83 16.57
N GLY A 62 -39.99 3.76 17.51
CA GLY A 62 -39.81 5.18 17.21
C GLY A 62 -38.57 5.47 16.36
N TYR A 63 -37.45 4.80 16.62
CA TYR A 63 -36.24 4.91 15.80
C TYR A 63 -36.51 4.43 14.35
N VAL A 64 -37.09 3.25 14.19
CA VAL A 64 -37.35 2.64 12.87
C VAL A 64 -38.44 3.42 12.11
N TYR A 65 -39.50 3.88 12.78
CA TYR A 65 -40.54 4.73 12.21
C TYR A 65 -39.96 6.05 11.69
N LYS A 66 -39.14 6.74 12.50
CA LYS A 66 -38.46 7.97 12.09
C LYS A 66 -37.50 7.73 10.94
N LYS A 67 -36.73 6.63 10.96
CA LYS A 67 -35.78 6.31 9.89
C LYS A 67 -36.47 6.11 8.53
N ASN A 68 -37.64 5.49 8.51
CA ASN A 68 -38.34 5.17 7.26
C ASN A 68 -39.34 6.23 6.80
N ASN A 69 -39.92 7.02 7.72
CA ASN A 69 -41.00 7.96 7.40
C ASN A 69 -40.70 9.41 7.82
N GLY A 70 -39.51 9.70 8.37
CA GLY A 70 -39.20 11.00 8.99
C GLY A 70 -39.25 12.22 8.05
N THR A 71 -39.34 12.00 6.74
CA THR A 71 -39.49 13.04 5.72
C THR A 71 -40.89 13.09 5.09
N ALA A 72 -41.82 12.22 5.51
CA ALA A 72 -43.17 12.18 4.98
C ALA A 72 -44.01 13.37 5.50
N ALA A 73 -44.92 13.88 4.68
CA ALA A 73 -45.75 15.05 5.01
C ALA A 73 -46.71 14.81 6.19
N ASP A 74 -47.10 13.55 6.40
CA ASP A 74 -47.97 13.08 7.46
C ASP A 74 -47.21 12.46 8.65
N TYR A 75 -45.87 12.61 8.68
CA TYR A 75 -45.03 12.10 9.75
C TYR A 75 -45.51 12.58 11.13
N GLY A 76 -45.63 11.65 12.07
CA GLY A 76 -46.08 11.91 13.44
C GLY A 76 -47.61 12.03 13.59
N THR A 77 -48.38 11.99 12.51
CA THR A 77 -49.84 11.89 12.62
C THR A 77 -50.26 10.53 13.17
N ARG A 78 -51.40 10.48 13.85
CA ARG A 78 -51.94 9.23 14.42
C ARG A 78 -52.14 8.15 13.36
N ALA A 79 -52.61 8.54 12.17
CA ALA A 79 -52.80 7.62 11.04
C ALA A 79 -51.46 7.02 10.59
N SER A 80 -50.48 7.85 10.26
CA SER A 80 -49.14 7.43 9.83
C SER A 80 -48.46 6.48 10.84
N VAL A 81 -48.55 6.78 12.13
CA VAL A 81 -48.00 5.93 13.19
C VAL A 81 -48.72 4.58 13.26
N THR A 82 -50.05 4.58 13.14
CA THR A 82 -50.87 3.34 13.22
C THR A 82 -50.63 2.43 12.01
N ASP A 83 -50.55 3.02 10.82
CA ASP A 83 -50.29 2.30 9.57
C ASP A 83 -48.89 1.68 9.59
N TYR A 84 -47.89 2.47 10.01
CA TYR A 84 -46.53 1.96 10.12
C TYR A 84 -46.37 0.91 11.22
N LEU A 85 -47.07 1.04 12.35
CA LEU A 85 -47.11 0.01 13.39
C LEU A 85 -47.62 -1.30 12.81
N THR A 86 -48.71 -1.28 12.05
CA THR A 86 -49.25 -2.48 11.39
C THR A 86 -48.22 -3.15 10.47
N LEU A 87 -47.51 -2.36 9.65
CA LEU A 87 -46.44 -2.89 8.78
C LEU A 87 -45.28 -3.47 9.58
N TYR A 88 -44.86 -2.78 10.65
CA TYR A 88 -43.79 -3.21 11.53
C TYR A 88 -44.14 -4.52 12.26
N THR A 89 -45.35 -4.63 12.80
CA THR A 89 -45.87 -5.84 13.45
C THR A 89 -45.87 -7.01 12.48
N ASN A 90 -46.42 -6.83 11.27
CA ASN A 90 -46.44 -7.87 10.23
C ASN A 90 -45.03 -8.31 9.82
N PHE A 91 -44.10 -7.38 9.69
CA PHE A 91 -42.69 -7.70 9.41
C PHE A 91 -42.07 -8.50 10.55
N ARG A 92 -42.25 -8.09 11.80
CA ARG A 92 -41.70 -8.78 12.97
C ARG A 92 -42.26 -10.18 13.14
N LEU A 93 -43.56 -10.40 12.89
CA LEU A 93 -44.16 -11.74 12.91
C LEU A 93 -43.51 -12.67 11.88
N LYS A 94 -43.19 -12.17 10.67
CA LYS A 94 -42.46 -12.95 9.65
C LYS A 94 -41.04 -13.30 10.08
N VAL A 95 -40.34 -12.37 10.74
CA VAL A 95 -39.00 -12.61 11.28
C VAL A 95 -39.04 -13.68 12.36
N LEU A 96 -39.97 -13.59 13.31
CA LEU A 96 -40.13 -14.57 14.38
C LEU A 96 -40.46 -15.97 13.83
N ASP A 97 -41.30 -16.07 12.79
CA ASP A 97 -41.58 -17.33 12.13
C ASP A 97 -40.34 -17.89 11.40
N ALA A 98 -39.56 -17.04 10.73
CA ALA A 98 -38.31 -17.43 10.08
C ALA A 98 -37.26 -17.95 11.09
N GLU A 99 -37.09 -17.27 12.23
CA GLU A 99 -36.21 -17.69 13.33
C GLU A 99 -36.68 -19.00 13.96
N LYS A 100 -37.99 -19.18 14.16
CA LYS A 100 -38.56 -20.43 14.64
C LYS A 100 -38.25 -21.61 13.72
N HIS A 101 -38.19 -21.38 12.41
CA HIS A 101 -37.78 -22.38 11.42
C HIS A 101 -36.25 -22.46 11.23
N GLY A 102 -35.47 -21.72 12.01
CA GLY A 102 -34.01 -21.74 12.00
C GLY A 102 -33.39 -21.17 10.74
N LEU A 103 -34.10 -20.32 9.98
CA LEU A 103 -33.59 -19.74 8.73
C LEU A 103 -32.37 -18.83 8.95
N ASP A 104 -32.29 -18.19 10.12
CA ASP A 104 -31.15 -17.41 10.62
C ASP A 104 -29.90 -18.28 10.92
N THR A 105 -30.08 -19.59 11.11
CA THR A 105 -28.98 -20.51 11.40
C THR A 105 -28.36 -21.12 10.14
N THR A 106 -28.96 -20.90 8.97
CA THR A 106 -28.48 -21.44 7.71
C THR A 106 -27.11 -20.87 7.33
N GLN A 107 -26.29 -21.65 6.62
CA GLN A 107 -24.97 -21.18 6.18
C GLN A 107 -25.09 -19.99 5.23
N ALA A 108 -26.11 -19.97 4.35
CA ALA A 108 -26.35 -18.88 3.43
C ALA A 108 -26.59 -17.55 4.19
N PHE A 109 -27.50 -17.57 5.16
CA PHE A 109 -27.79 -16.39 5.99
C PHE A 109 -26.58 -15.93 6.80
N ARG A 110 -25.85 -16.85 7.44
CA ARG A 110 -24.65 -16.50 8.22
C ARG A 110 -23.58 -15.81 7.36
N ARG A 111 -23.34 -16.32 6.14
CA ARG A 111 -22.38 -15.70 5.20
C ARG A 111 -22.82 -14.30 4.80
N GLU A 112 -24.10 -14.13 4.48
CA GLU A 112 -24.66 -12.82 4.11
C GLU A 112 -24.57 -11.82 5.27
N LEU A 113 -24.99 -12.24 6.47
CA LEU A 113 -24.92 -11.43 7.70
C LEU A 113 -23.48 -11.02 8.02
N ASP A 114 -22.51 -11.93 7.92
CA ASP A 114 -21.10 -11.61 8.15
C ASP A 114 -20.56 -10.64 7.11
N GLY A 115 -21.01 -10.73 5.84
CA GLY A 115 -20.73 -9.72 4.82
C GLY A 115 -21.23 -8.33 5.20
N TYR A 116 -22.48 -8.23 5.66
CA TYR A 116 -23.04 -6.95 6.14
C TYR A 116 -22.29 -6.40 7.35
N LYS A 117 -21.92 -7.25 8.32
CA LYS A 117 -21.12 -6.82 9.48
C LYS A 117 -19.79 -6.22 9.04
N GLN A 118 -19.08 -6.87 8.12
CA GLN A 118 -17.80 -6.38 7.60
C GLN A 118 -17.94 -5.02 6.90
N GLN A 119 -18.95 -4.88 6.04
CA GLN A 119 -19.22 -3.62 5.34
C GLN A 119 -19.58 -2.49 6.29
N LEU A 120 -20.43 -2.75 7.29
CA LEU A 120 -20.87 -1.76 8.26
C LEU A 120 -19.77 -1.39 9.26
N ALA A 121 -18.83 -2.30 9.55
CA ALA A 121 -17.73 -2.04 10.47
C ALA A 121 -16.67 -1.11 9.85
N LEU A 122 -16.45 -1.17 8.52
CA LEU A 122 -15.33 -0.51 7.86
C LEU A 122 -15.24 1.01 8.15
N PRO A 123 -16.32 1.82 8.10
CA PRO A 123 -16.26 3.25 8.42
C PRO A 123 -15.94 3.56 9.90
N TYR A 124 -16.13 2.60 10.80
CA TYR A 124 -15.78 2.74 12.22
C TYR A 124 -14.37 2.24 12.54
N LEU A 125 -13.80 1.43 11.65
CA LEU A 125 -12.41 0.97 11.75
C LEU A 125 -11.41 1.98 11.16
N THR A 126 -11.88 2.91 10.33
CA THR A 126 -11.06 3.98 9.76
C THR A 126 -11.18 5.25 10.60
N GLU A 127 -10.12 5.58 11.33
CA GLU A 127 -10.02 6.86 12.01
C GLU A 127 -9.80 7.97 10.98
N LYS A 128 -10.89 8.64 10.58
CA LYS A 128 -10.87 9.74 9.60
C LYS A 128 -9.78 10.78 9.88
N GLY A 129 -9.54 11.11 11.15
CA GLY A 129 -8.51 12.07 11.54
C GLY A 129 -7.08 11.63 11.17
N VAL A 130 -6.76 10.35 11.35
CA VAL A 130 -5.45 9.78 10.95
C VAL A 130 -5.32 9.80 9.43
N THR A 131 -6.39 9.43 8.71
CA THR A 131 -6.41 9.48 7.25
C THR A 131 -6.18 10.90 6.73
N ASP A 132 -6.91 11.89 7.24
CA ASP A 132 -6.79 13.28 6.83
C ASP A 132 -5.37 13.83 7.11
N GLN A 133 -4.76 13.45 8.23
CA GLN A 133 -3.38 13.82 8.54
C GLN A 133 -2.37 13.22 7.56
N LEU A 134 -2.49 11.92 7.25
CA LEU A 134 -1.60 11.25 6.31
C LEU A 134 -1.76 11.77 4.88
N VAL A 135 -2.99 12.13 4.48
CA VAL A 135 -3.26 12.77 3.18
C VAL A 135 -2.57 14.13 3.09
N ARG A 136 -2.68 14.97 4.12
CA ARG A 136 -1.98 16.27 4.15
C ARG A 136 -0.47 16.09 4.14
N GLU A 137 0.05 15.17 4.95
CA GLU A 137 1.48 14.87 4.98
C GLU A 137 1.99 14.43 3.59
N ALA A 138 1.27 13.53 2.91
CA ALA A 138 1.63 13.10 1.57
C ALA A 138 1.60 14.29 0.59
N TYR A 139 0.53 15.10 0.62
CA TYR A 139 0.39 16.28 -0.24
C TYR A 139 1.53 17.30 -0.03
N ASP A 140 1.87 17.61 1.21
CA ASP A 140 2.96 18.53 1.54
C ASP A 140 4.32 17.98 1.07
N ARG A 141 4.54 16.67 1.25
CA ARG A 141 5.76 15.99 0.78
C ARG A 141 5.84 15.96 -0.75
N MET A 142 4.72 15.87 -1.47
CA MET A 142 4.71 15.90 -2.94
C MET A 142 5.23 17.24 -3.50
N GLY A 143 5.24 18.32 -2.72
CA GLY A 143 5.86 19.60 -3.10
C GLY A 143 7.39 19.60 -3.07
N GLN A 144 8.02 18.54 -2.55
CA GLN A 144 9.47 18.44 -2.41
C GLN A 144 10.01 17.07 -2.80
N GLU A 145 11.21 17.05 -3.37
CA GLU A 145 11.94 15.83 -3.70
C GLU A 145 13.18 15.72 -2.84
N VAL A 146 13.53 14.48 -2.47
CA VAL A 146 14.65 14.18 -1.59
C VAL A 146 15.66 13.33 -2.35
N ASN A 147 16.92 13.76 -2.36
CA ASN A 147 18.02 12.91 -2.79
C ASN A 147 18.60 12.20 -1.58
N ALA A 148 18.65 10.87 -1.59
CA ALA A 148 19.20 10.12 -0.47
C ALA A 148 20.08 8.95 -0.90
N SER A 149 20.91 8.53 0.04
CA SER A 149 21.61 7.24 0.01
C SER A 149 21.18 6.40 1.21
N HIS A 150 21.23 5.07 1.09
CA HIS A 150 20.85 4.19 2.19
C HIS A 150 21.77 2.97 2.36
N ILE A 151 21.74 2.41 3.56
CA ILE A 151 22.36 1.12 3.90
C ILE A 151 21.28 0.25 4.54
N LEU A 152 21.13 -0.96 4.02
CA LEU A 152 20.17 -1.96 4.48
C LEU A 152 20.87 -3.11 5.20
N VAL A 153 20.37 -3.47 6.38
CA VAL A 153 20.59 -4.77 7.04
C VAL A 153 19.28 -5.53 7.05
N ARG A 154 19.19 -6.65 6.34
CA ARG A 154 17.94 -7.41 6.18
C ARG A 154 17.52 -8.10 7.44
N VAL A 155 16.21 -8.05 7.69
CA VAL A 155 15.53 -8.81 8.76
C VAL A 155 14.09 -9.04 8.32
N ALA A 156 13.64 -10.29 8.36
CA ALA A 156 12.24 -10.63 8.07
C ALA A 156 11.28 -9.98 9.07
N PRO A 157 10.04 -9.59 8.67
CA PRO A 157 9.09 -8.95 9.58
C PRO A 157 8.75 -9.76 10.85
N ASP A 158 8.82 -11.08 10.77
CA ASP A 158 8.52 -12.08 11.78
C ASP A 158 9.77 -12.69 12.44
N ALA A 159 10.95 -12.09 12.22
CA ALA A 159 12.20 -12.54 12.81
C ALA A 159 12.15 -12.55 14.34
N THR A 160 12.95 -13.42 14.96
CA THR A 160 12.99 -13.54 16.42
C THR A 160 13.50 -12.23 17.05
N PRO A 161 13.21 -12.00 18.35
CA PRO A 161 13.79 -10.85 19.06
C PRO A 161 15.33 -10.83 19.03
N ALA A 162 15.96 -12.01 19.06
CA ALA A 162 17.41 -12.14 18.99
C ALA A 162 17.96 -11.67 17.63
N ASP A 163 17.38 -12.13 16.52
CA ASP A 163 17.80 -11.74 15.16
C ASP A 163 17.57 -10.25 14.91
N THR A 164 16.42 -9.74 15.38
CA THR A 164 16.06 -8.33 15.29
C THR A 164 17.06 -7.46 16.06
N LEU A 165 17.46 -7.87 17.27
CA LEU A 165 18.46 -7.17 18.06
C LEU A 165 19.85 -7.18 17.40
N ALA A 166 20.28 -8.33 16.88
CA ALA A 166 21.58 -8.45 16.21
C ALA A 166 21.67 -7.53 14.98
N ALA A 167 20.62 -7.48 14.17
CA ALA A 167 20.57 -6.59 13.01
C ALA A 167 20.50 -5.11 13.40
N TYR A 168 19.76 -4.78 14.47
CA TYR A 168 19.73 -3.42 15.01
C TYR A 168 21.13 -2.98 15.49
N GLN A 169 21.85 -3.84 16.21
CA GLN A 169 23.22 -3.55 16.63
C GLN A 169 24.17 -3.37 15.43
N LYS A 170 24.03 -4.22 14.40
CA LYS A 170 24.80 -4.11 13.16
C LYS A 170 24.58 -2.76 12.48
N VAL A 171 23.32 -2.35 12.27
CA VAL A 171 23.04 -1.08 11.60
C VAL A 171 23.46 0.13 12.46
N VAL A 172 23.38 0.04 13.79
CA VAL A 172 23.90 1.08 14.70
C VAL A 172 25.41 1.24 14.56
N ALA A 173 26.15 0.13 14.49
CA ALA A 173 27.60 0.17 14.26
C ALA A 173 27.95 0.78 12.89
N LEU A 174 27.19 0.43 11.83
CA LEU A 174 27.36 1.04 10.51
C LEU A 174 27.06 2.55 10.54
N ARG A 175 26.03 2.97 11.28
CA ARG A 175 25.74 4.40 11.50
C ARG A 175 26.90 5.11 12.16
N GLN A 176 27.45 4.54 13.24
CA GLN A 176 28.58 5.12 13.97
C GLN A 176 29.78 5.36 13.06
N ARG A 177 30.11 4.39 12.20
CA ARG A 177 31.18 4.52 11.19
C ARG A 177 30.98 5.72 10.27
N VAL A 178 29.81 5.82 9.64
CA VAL A 178 29.54 6.92 8.70
C VAL A 178 29.40 8.28 9.39
N THR A 179 28.88 8.33 10.62
CA THR A 179 28.86 9.57 11.41
C THR A 179 30.22 9.93 11.99
N GLY A 180 31.13 8.96 12.11
CA GLY A 180 32.53 9.15 12.50
C GLY A 180 33.44 9.63 11.37
N GLY A 181 32.89 9.88 10.17
CA GLY A 181 33.60 10.44 9.03
C GLY A 181 33.97 9.44 7.93
N GLU A 182 33.64 8.16 8.08
CA GLU A 182 33.81 7.20 6.99
C GLU A 182 32.86 7.53 5.82
N ASP A 183 33.34 7.39 4.59
CA ASP A 183 32.53 7.65 3.41
C ASP A 183 31.33 6.70 3.32
N PHE A 184 30.13 7.28 3.26
CA PHE A 184 28.87 6.53 3.25
C PHE A 184 28.78 5.58 2.06
N SER A 185 29.22 6.02 0.87
CA SER A 185 29.15 5.22 -0.36
C SER A 185 30.01 3.97 -0.24
N SER A 186 31.21 4.12 0.32
CA SER A 186 32.14 3.01 0.56
C SER A 186 31.58 2.00 1.55
N VAL A 187 31.02 2.48 2.68
CA VAL A 187 30.37 1.58 3.66
C VAL A 187 29.18 0.86 3.03
N ALA A 188 28.36 1.57 2.24
CA ALA A 188 27.20 1.00 1.58
C ALA A 188 27.59 -0.09 0.56
N SER A 189 28.55 0.17 -0.32
CA SER A 189 29.00 -0.80 -1.33
C SER A 189 29.51 -2.10 -0.71
N VAL A 190 30.15 -2.04 0.46
CA VAL A 190 30.73 -3.22 1.11
C VAL A 190 29.74 -3.94 2.01
N THR A 191 28.89 -3.21 2.75
CA THR A 191 28.13 -3.77 3.87
C THR A 191 26.63 -3.80 3.69
N SER A 192 26.09 -2.98 2.79
CA SER A 192 24.65 -2.97 2.54
C SER A 192 24.23 -4.28 1.89
N GLU A 193 23.11 -4.81 2.38
CA GLU A 193 22.51 -6.02 1.84
C GLU A 193 21.54 -5.70 0.70
N ASP A 194 21.29 -4.42 0.38
CA ASP A 194 20.63 -4.06 -0.87
C ASP A 194 21.51 -4.42 -2.08
N PRO A 195 21.06 -5.26 -3.03
CA PRO A 195 21.84 -5.65 -4.19
C PRO A 195 22.37 -4.47 -5.00
N SER A 196 21.56 -3.39 -5.12
CA SER A 196 21.94 -2.21 -5.90
C SER A 196 23.10 -1.42 -5.26
N ALA A 197 23.24 -1.50 -3.94
CA ALA A 197 24.20 -0.71 -3.17
C ALA A 197 25.65 -1.03 -3.53
N LYS A 198 25.93 -2.26 -3.98
CA LYS A 198 27.26 -2.68 -4.42
C LYS A 198 27.77 -1.83 -5.59
N GLU A 199 26.87 -1.50 -6.52
CA GLU A 199 27.20 -0.80 -7.76
C GLU A 199 27.06 0.72 -7.59
N ASN A 200 26.00 1.19 -6.92
CA ASN A 200 25.70 2.61 -6.82
C ASN A 200 26.14 3.27 -5.50
N GLY A 201 26.73 2.52 -4.56
CA GLY A 201 27.13 3.07 -3.26
C GLY A 201 25.95 3.44 -2.36
N GLY A 202 24.83 2.73 -2.53
CA GLY A 202 23.58 2.99 -1.82
C GLY A 202 22.84 4.24 -2.29
N LYS A 203 23.24 4.88 -3.39
CA LYS A 203 22.60 6.10 -3.92
C LYS A 203 21.25 5.75 -4.55
N LEU A 204 20.19 6.36 -4.05
CA LEU A 204 18.82 6.19 -4.58
C LEU A 204 18.44 7.26 -5.61
N GLY A 205 19.21 8.36 -5.67
CA GLY A 205 18.83 9.52 -6.45
C GLY A 205 17.70 10.31 -5.79
N TYR A 206 17.06 11.17 -6.58
CA TYR A 206 15.88 11.92 -6.14
C TYR A 206 14.63 11.04 -6.19
N PHE A 207 13.78 11.19 -5.18
CA PHE A 207 12.45 10.59 -5.14
C PHE A 207 11.44 11.55 -4.51
N THR A 208 10.16 11.31 -4.80
CA THR A 208 9.03 12.06 -4.22
C THR A 208 8.19 11.17 -3.28
N ALA A 209 7.17 11.76 -2.67
CA ALA A 209 6.26 11.08 -1.78
C ALA A 209 5.59 9.86 -2.45
N MET A 210 5.27 8.86 -1.64
CA MET A 210 4.64 7.59 -2.03
C MET A 210 5.50 6.66 -2.91
N GLN A 211 6.75 7.01 -3.18
CA GLN A 211 7.68 6.12 -3.91
C GLN A 211 8.43 5.15 -2.98
N MET A 212 8.52 5.46 -1.68
CA MET A 212 9.21 4.67 -0.68
C MET A 212 8.24 4.14 0.38
N VAL A 213 8.64 3.11 1.15
CA VAL A 213 7.82 2.62 2.27
C VAL A 213 7.74 3.69 3.37
N TYR A 214 6.56 3.86 3.97
CA TYR A 214 6.26 4.98 4.86
C TYR A 214 7.30 5.28 5.96
N PRO A 215 7.85 4.29 6.71
CA PRO A 215 8.87 4.58 7.72
C PRO A 215 10.18 5.11 7.12
N PHE A 216 10.58 4.58 5.97
CA PHE A 216 11.77 5.02 5.24
C PHE A 216 11.59 6.45 4.74
N GLU A 217 10.47 6.70 4.04
CA GLU A 217 10.13 8.03 3.53
C GLU A 217 10.10 9.06 4.65
N THR A 218 9.41 8.75 5.75
CA THR A 218 9.29 9.65 6.89
C THR A 218 10.66 10.02 7.45
N ALA A 219 11.57 9.06 7.58
CA ALA A 219 12.92 9.35 8.04
C ALA A 219 13.73 10.15 7.00
N ALA A 220 13.57 9.84 5.72
CA ALA A 220 14.21 10.60 4.66
C ALA A 220 13.71 12.05 4.62
N TYR A 221 12.42 12.33 4.83
CA TYR A 221 11.87 13.69 4.87
C TYR A 221 12.17 14.45 6.17
N ARG A 222 12.41 13.76 7.29
CA ARG A 222 12.74 14.41 8.57
C ARG A 222 14.23 14.65 8.79
N THR A 223 15.10 13.85 8.16
CA THR A 223 16.55 13.97 8.35
C THR A 223 17.07 15.23 7.64
N PRO A 224 17.81 16.13 8.32
CA PRO A 224 18.39 17.31 7.66
C PRO A 224 19.34 16.93 6.52
N VAL A 225 19.46 17.82 5.53
CA VAL A 225 20.42 17.65 4.42
C VAL A 225 21.83 17.53 4.99
N GLY A 226 22.60 16.59 4.44
CA GLY A 226 23.95 16.23 4.87
C GLY A 226 24.02 15.26 6.06
N GLN A 227 22.91 14.99 6.75
CA GLN A 227 22.90 14.14 7.95
C GLN A 227 22.48 12.69 7.66
N VAL A 228 22.80 11.82 8.63
CA VAL A 228 22.41 10.40 8.65
C VAL A 228 21.33 10.16 9.70
N SER A 229 20.23 9.55 9.26
CA SER A 229 19.08 9.22 10.09
C SER A 229 19.44 8.29 11.25
N GLN A 230 18.55 8.17 12.22
CA GLN A 230 18.57 7.01 13.13
C GLN A 230 18.22 5.73 12.37
N PRO A 231 18.54 4.54 12.90
CA PRO A 231 18.10 3.28 12.32
C PRO A 231 16.58 3.17 12.25
N ILE A 232 16.06 2.79 11.09
CA ILE A 232 14.62 2.69 10.82
C ILE A 232 14.26 1.25 10.48
N ARG A 233 13.23 0.71 11.14
CA ARG A 233 12.69 -0.60 10.81
C ARG A 233 11.66 -0.50 9.69
N THR A 234 11.81 -1.34 8.67
CA THR A 234 10.79 -1.56 7.62
C THR A 234 10.58 -3.05 7.43
N ARG A 235 9.65 -3.45 6.54
CA ARG A 235 9.45 -4.86 6.16
C ARG A 235 10.69 -5.55 5.58
N PHE A 236 11.68 -4.80 5.11
CA PHE A 236 12.89 -5.34 4.49
C PHE A 236 14.03 -5.58 5.49
N GLY A 237 14.01 -4.89 6.63
CA GLY A 237 15.14 -4.86 7.55
C GLY A 237 15.26 -3.53 8.29
N TYR A 238 16.47 -3.26 8.76
CA TYR A 238 16.85 -1.95 9.27
C TYR A 238 17.60 -1.12 8.25
N HIS A 239 17.31 0.17 8.22
CA HIS A 239 17.84 1.14 7.27
C HIS A 239 18.52 2.28 8.02
N ILE A 240 19.61 2.81 7.46
CA ILE A 240 20.07 4.17 7.74
C ILE A 240 20.13 4.96 6.44
N ILE A 241 19.72 6.22 6.51
CA ILE A 241 19.51 7.07 5.34
C ILE A 241 20.39 8.30 5.50
N LYS A 242 21.22 8.59 4.50
CA LYS A 242 21.89 9.87 4.36
C LYS A 242 21.10 10.74 3.39
N VAL A 243 20.65 11.90 3.85
CA VAL A 243 19.99 12.87 2.96
C VAL A 243 21.07 13.69 2.30
N ASN A 244 21.20 13.56 0.98
CA ASN A 244 22.23 14.25 0.21
C ASN A 244 21.77 15.65 -0.19
N ASP A 245 20.50 15.80 -0.58
CA ASP A 245 19.96 17.06 -1.06
C ASP A 245 18.42 17.09 -0.97
N ARG A 246 17.83 18.28 -1.11
CA ARG A 246 16.38 18.52 -1.22
C ARG A 246 16.11 19.60 -2.25
N ARG A 247 15.09 19.41 -3.07
CA ARG A 247 14.62 20.41 -4.03
C ARG A 247 13.11 20.50 -4.06
N ALA A 248 12.59 21.60 -4.63
CA ALA A 248 11.18 21.69 -4.97
C ALA A 248 10.83 20.63 -6.01
N ALA A 249 9.64 20.04 -5.92
CA ALA A 249 9.21 19.04 -6.87
C ALA A 249 9.14 19.62 -8.28
N GLN A 250 9.67 18.88 -9.26
CA GLN A 250 9.70 19.33 -10.66
C GLN A 250 8.38 19.06 -11.38
N GLY A 251 7.48 18.31 -10.76
CA GLY A 251 6.23 17.85 -11.37
C GLY A 251 6.48 16.77 -12.41
N GLU A 252 5.61 16.72 -13.41
CA GLU A 252 5.74 15.81 -14.54
C GLU A 252 6.12 16.58 -15.81
N ILE A 253 6.92 15.94 -16.66
CA ILE A 253 7.26 16.44 -17.98
C ILE A 253 6.80 15.45 -19.04
N LYS A 254 6.30 15.96 -20.16
CA LYS A 254 6.03 15.18 -21.37
C LYS A 254 7.09 15.54 -22.42
N VAL A 255 7.82 14.55 -22.90
CA VAL A 255 8.87 14.72 -23.92
C VAL A 255 8.70 13.69 -25.04
N ALA A 256 9.43 13.90 -26.13
CA ALA A 256 9.61 12.92 -27.18
C ALA A 256 11.09 12.60 -27.34
N HIS A 257 11.43 11.41 -27.83
CA HIS A 257 12.81 11.01 -28.10
C HIS A 257 13.01 10.38 -29.48
N LEU A 258 14.25 10.45 -29.96
CA LEU A 258 14.75 9.67 -31.08
C LEU A 258 15.85 8.78 -30.52
N MET A 259 15.58 7.47 -30.43
CA MET A 259 16.52 6.52 -29.85
C MET A 259 17.40 5.88 -30.93
N VAL A 260 18.71 5.87 -30.72
CA VAL A 260 19.65 4.98 -31.41
C VAL A 260 20.24 4.06 -30.35
N ARG A 261 20.05 2.75 -30.49
CA ARG A 261 20.38 1.78 -29.45
C ARG A 261 21.85 1.42 -29.49
N VAL A 262 22.45 1.32 -28.31
CA VAL A 262 23.74 0.66 -28.09
C VAL A 262 23.50 -0.51 -27.16
N THR A 263 23.95 -1.72 -27.52
CA THR A 263 23.92 -2.83 -26.56
C THR A 263 25.13 -2.72 -25.63
N PRO A 264 24.99 -2.99 -24.32
CA PRO A 264 26.10 -2.86 -23.37
C PRO A 264 27.33 -3.74 -23.70
N GLN A 265 27.12 -4.80 -24.48
CA GLN A 265 28.16 -5.73 -24.96
C GLN A 265 28.64 -5.41 -26.38
N ALA A 266 28.15 -4.32 -27.00
CA ALA A 266 28.58 -3.94 -28.33
C ALA A 266 30.07 -3.57 -28.31
N PRO A 267 30.84 -3.96 -29.34
CA PRO A 267 32.17 -3.43 -29.58
C PRO A 267 32.21 -1.90 -29.45
N ARG A 268 33.33 -1.34 -28.97
CA ARG A 268 33.52 0.13 -28.85
C ARG A 268 33.22 0.87 -30.17
N THR A 269 33.44 0.21 -31.30
CA THR A 269 33.12 0.71 -32.65
C THR A 269 31.63 0.95 -32.86
N ASP A 270 30.77 0.11 -32.31
CA ASP A 270 29.33 0.17 -32.49
C ASP A 270 28.74 1.29 -31.63
N SER A 271 29.26 1.46 -30.40
CA SER A 271 28.96 2.63 -29.58
C SER A 271 29.39 3.92 -30.28
N ALA A 272 30.55 3.95 -30.95
CA ALA A 272 31.01 5.12 -31.70
C ALA A 272 30.13 5.39 -32.95
N ALA A 273 29.68 4.34 -33.64
CA ALA A 273 28.79 4.48 -34.79
C ALA A 273 27.40 5.01 -34.39
N ALA A 274 26.84 4.51 -33.28
CA ALA A 274 25.58 5.01 -32.72
C ALA A 274 25.67 6.48 -32.30
N HIS A 275 26.76 6.86 -31.61
CA HIS A 275 27.04 8.26 -31.26
C HIS A 275 27.12 9.15 -32.49
N LYS A 276 27.92 8.73 -33.50
CA LYS A 276 28.03 9.46 -34.76
C LYS A 276 26.66 9.62 -35.45
N LYS A 277 25.87 8.55 -35.48
CA LYS A 277 24.52 8.56 -36.07
C LYS A 277 23.60 9.56 -35.35
N ILE A 278 23.56 9.54 -34.01
CA ILE A 278 22.69 10.48 -33.28
C ILE A 278 23.19 11.94 -33.40
N ASP A 279 24.50 12.17 -33.45
CA ASP A 279 25.08 13.49 -33.69
C ASP A 279 24.71 14.04 -35.08
N GLU A 280 24.77 13.20 -36.12
CA GLU A 280 24.35 13.56 -37.48
C GLU A 280 22.86 13.92 -37.54
N LEU A 281 22.01 13.13 -36.87
CA LEU A 281 20.57 13.40 -36.77
C LEU A 281 20.29 14.69 -35.99
N TYR A 282 21.02 14.94 -34.90
CA TYR A 282 20.94 16.18 -34.15
C TYR A 282 21.37 17.39 -35.00
N ALA A 283 22.46 17.27 -35.77
CA ALA A 283 22.89 18.33 -36.69
C ALA A 283 21.84 18.64 -37.77
N ARG A 284 21.13 17.62 -38.27
CA ARG A 284 20.00 17.77 -39.21
C ARG A 284 18.80 18.47 -38.56
N LEU A 285 18.46 18.10 -37.32
CA LEU A 285 17.42 18.79 -36.53
C LEU A 285 17.78 20.27 -36.31
N ARG A 286 19.02 20.58 -35.97
CA ARG A 286 19.50 21.96 -35.78
C ARG A 286 19.46 22.79 -37.07
N LYS A 287 19.48 22.15 -38.24
CA LYS A 287 19.29 22.77 -39.56
C LYS A 287 17.81 22.89 -39.98
N GLY A 288 16.87 22.49 -39.12
CA GLY A 288 15.44 22.62 -39.35
C GLY A 288 14.78 21.43 -40.05
N GLU A 289 15.44 20.27 -40.13
CA GLU A 289 14.75 19.07 -40.61
C GLU A 289 13.63 18.64 -39.64
N ASN A 290 12.53 18.13 -40.19
CA ASN A 290 11.33 17.79 -39.42
C ASN A 290 11.58 16.63 -38.43
N TRP A 291 11.26 16.86 -37.15
CA TRP A 291 11.39 15.87 -36.06
C TRP A 291 10.65 14.56 -36.35
N ASN A 292 9.36 14.62 -36.68
CA ASN A 292 8.54 13.42 -36.89
C ASN A 292 9.08 12.56 -38.04
N LYS A 293 9.59 13.18 -39.10
CA LYS A 293 10.24 12.47 -40.20
C LYS A 293 11.49 11.74 -39.73
N LEU A 294 12.35 12.41 -38.95
CA LEU A 294 13.58 11.79 -38.45
C LEU A 294 13.28 10.66 -37.46
N VAL A 295 12.31 10.85 -36.56
CA VAL A 295 11.89 9.80 -35.63
C VAL A 295 11.31 8.60 -36.36
N ALA A 296 10.39 8.81 -37.31
CA ALA A 296 9.79 7.71 -38.06
C ALA A 296 10.80 6.92 -38.89
N GLN A 297 11.86 7.56 -39.38
CA GLN A 297 12.89 6.92 -40.20
C GLN A 297 14.02 6.28 -39.38
N PHE A 298 14.41 6.88 -38.26
CA PHE A 298 15.67 6.55 -37.59
C PHE A 298 15.55 6.13 -36.13
N SER A 299 14.41 6.41 -35.47
CA SER A 299 14.25 5.97 -34.08
C SER A 299 14.10 4.46 -34.02
N GLU A 300 14.91 3.85 -33.17
CA GLU A 300 14.93 2.41 -32.95
C GLU A 300 14.02 2.01 -31.79
N ASP A 301 13.35 2.96 -31.13
CA ASP A 301 12.28 2.68 -30.18
C ASP A 301 10.95 2.49 -30.90
N ALA A 302 10.62 1.22 -31.16
CA ALA A 302 9.37 0.82 -31.81
C ALA A 302 8.11 1.21 -31.03
N GLY A 303 8.22 1.44 -29.71
CA GLY A 303 7.07 1.80 -28.87
C GLY A 303 6.61 3.25 -29.03
N SER A 304 7.54 4.16 -29.30
CA SER A 304 7.25 5.60 -29.44
C SER A 304 7.38 6.13 -30.87
N ALA A 305 8.20 5.50 -31.73
CA ALA A 305 8.45 5.99 -33.08
C ALA A 305 7.17 6.24 -33.92
N PRO A 306 6.13 5.38 -33.88
CA PRO A 306 4.87 5.64 -34.59
C PRO A 306 4.13 6.90 -34.12
N ASN A 307 4.33 7.32 -32.87
CA ASN A 307 3.74 8.52 -32.28
C ASN A 307 4.76 9.67 -32.15
N GLY A 308 5.65 9.81 -33.14
CA GLY A 308 6.63 10.90 -33.16
C GLY A 308 7.65 10.85 -32.02
N GLY A 309 7.82 9.70 -31.38
CA GLY A 309 8.78 9.51 -30.29
C GLY A 309 8.25 9.93 -28.93
N GLU A 310 6.97 10.32 -28.83
CA GLU A 310 6.39 10.78 -27.57
C GLU A 310 6.39 9.68 -26.50
N LEU A 311 6.77 10.09 -25.29
CA LEU A 311 6.70 9.25 -24.09
C LEU A 311 5.51 9.70 -23.22
N PRO A 312 4.93 8.80 -22.41
CA PRO A 312 4.00 9.20 -21.35
C PRO A 312 4.64 10.25 -20.43
N PRO A 313 3.86 11.20 -19.86
CA PRO A 313 4.36 12.10 -18.85
C PRO A 313 5.03 11.33 -17.71
N PHE A 314 6.17 11.83 -17.24
CA PHE A 314 6.88 11.22 -16.13
C PHE A 314 7.41 12.28 -15.17
N GLY A 315 7.43 11.91 -13.89
CA GLY A 315 8.08 12.67 -12.83
C GLY A 315 9.41 12.06 -12.42
N THR A 316 10.00 12.64 -11.39
CA THR A 316 11.27 12.21 -10.77
C THR A 316 11.28 10.73 -10.38
N GLY A 317 12.39 10.06 -10.69
CA GLY A 317 12.63 8.64 -10.35
C GLY A 317 11.89 7.64 -11.25
N ARG A 318 11.29 8.10 -12.36
CA ARG A 318 10.56 7.24 -13.30
C ARG A 318 11.38 6.88 -14.54
N MET A 319 12.44 7.64 -14.83
CA MET A 319 13.33 7.43 -15.96
C MET A 319 14.78 7.22 -15.49
N ILE A 320 15.65 6.77 -16.40
CA ILE A 320 17.09 6.66 -16.12
C ILE A 320 17.64 8.06 -15.79
N PRO A 321 18.47 8.23 -14.74
CA PRO A 321 18.90 9.54 -14.26
C PRO A 321 19.48 10.46 -15.34
N SER A 322 20.32 9.93 -16.26
CA SER A 322 20.90 10.74 -17.33
C SER A 322 19.85 11.28 -18.31
N PHE A 323 18.80 10.51 -18.59
CA PHE A 323 17.67 10.96 -19.41
C PHE A 323 16.83 12.00 -18.67
N GLU A 324 16.48 11.70 -17.43
CA GLU A 324 15.64 12.53 -16.57
C GLU A 324 16.26 13.92 -16.36
N GLU A 325 17.54 13.97 -15.99
CA GLU A 325 18.27 15.22 -15.77
C GLU A 325 18.29 16.14 -16.99
N VAL A 326 18.34 15.57 -18.19
CA VAL A 326 18.33 16.36 -19.43
C VAL A 326 16.93 16.78 -19.79
N ALA A 327 15.94 15.90 -19.66
CA ALA A 327 14.53 16.23 -19.90
C ALA A 327 14.07 17.42 -19.04
N PHE A 328 14.33 17.39 -17.74
CA PHE A 328 13.94 18.46 -16.82
C PHE A 328 14.78 19.75 -16.93
N LYS A 329 15.83 19.76 -17.76
CA LYS A 329 16.58 21.00 -18.12
C LYS A 329 15.96 21.73 -19.31
N LEU A 330 15.06 21.09 -20.07
CA LEU A 330 14.32 21.73 -21.16
C LEU A 330 13.31 22.72 -20.55
N GLN A 331 13.28 23.96 -21.05
CA GLN A 331 12.51 25.03 -20.42
C GLN A 331 11.21 25.35 -21.16
N LYS A 332 11.19 25.13 -22.48
CA LYS A 332 10.07 25.49 -23.35
C LYS A 332 9.61 24.32 -24.21
N PRO A 333 8.31 24.23 -24.51
CA PRO A 333 7.81 23.29 -25.51
C PRO A 333 8.56 23.46 -26.83
N GLY A 334 9.09 22.35 -27.35
CA GLY A 334 9.88 22.32 -28.58
C GLY A 334 11.39 22.50 -28.39
N ASP A 335 11.88 22.72 -27.17
CA ASP A 335 13.32 22.65 -26.89
C ASP A 335 13.87 21.25 -27.22
N ILE A 336 15.08 21.21 -27.77
CA ILE A 336 15.77 19.97 -28.16
C ILE A 336 17.09 19.92 -27.41
N SER A 337 17.32 18.83 -26.65
CA SER A 337 18.60 18.60 -25.98
C SER A 337 19.69 18.19 -26.96
N ALA A 338 20.95 18.30 -26.55
CA ALA A 338 22.00 17.51 -27.19
C ALA A 338 21.74 16.00 -27.01
N PRO A 339 22.36 15.13 -27.82
CA PRO A 339 22.29 13.68 -27.63
C PRO A 339 22.69 13.27 -26.21
N VAL A 340 21.95 12.32 -25.63
CA VAL A 340 22.15 11.84 -24.27
C VAL A 340 22.43 10.36 -24.30
N GLN A 341 23.50 9.93 -23.65
CA GLN A 341 23.76 8.52 -23.39
C GLN A 341 23.07 8.11 -22.08
N THR A 342 22.33 7.01 -22.16
CA THR A 342 21.52 6.45 -21.07
C THR A 342 21.89 5.00 -20.81
#